data_AF-A0A4Q2ZAH4-F1
#
_entry.id   AF-A0A4Q2ZAH4-F1
#
_cell.length_a   1.000
_cell.length_b   1.000
_cell.length_c   1.000
_cell.angle_alpha   90.00
_cell.angle_beta   90.00
_cell.angle_gamma   90.00
#
_symmetry.space_group_name_H-M   'P 1'
#
loop_
_entity.id
_entity.type
_entity.pdbx_description
1 polymer ?
#
loop_
_entity_poly.entity_id
_entity_poly.type
_entity_poly.pdbx_seq_one_letter_code
_entity_poly.pdbx_strand_id
1 'polypeptide(L)'
;MILRIFAAVALACLTILPAHASDAASNRRMLEAEILAEINFARQHPREYAAELRKYRGYFNGGMLDLPGNSYSIETSEGVDAVDEAIDYLEQQA
;
A
#
# COMPACT_ATOMS: atom_id res chain seq x y z
N MET A 1 -55.10 10.39 -10.48
CA MET A 1 -54.17 9.23 -10.47
C MET A 1 -52.71 9.57 -10.76
N ILE A 2 -52.40 10.66 -11.48
CA ILE A 2 -51.02 11.02 -11.85
C ILE A 2 -50.22 11.70 -10.70
N LEU A 3 -50.89 12.36 -9.75
CA LEU A 3 -50.22 13.09 -8.65
C LEU A 3 -49.73 12.22 -7.47
N ARG A 4 -50.18 10.97 -7.34
CA ARG A 4 -49.73 10.06 -6.26
C ARG A 4 -48.45 9.30 -6.61
N ILE A 5 -48.06 9.28 -7.89
CA ILE A 5 -46.90 8.55 -8.38
C ILE A 5 -45.61 9.37 -8.14
N PHE A 6 -45.68 10.70 -8.21
CA PHE A 6 -44.53 11.57 -7.97
C PHE A 6 -44.09 11.65 -6.50
N ALA A 7 -45.02 11.49 -5.55
CA ALA A 7 -44.70 11.51 -4.11
C ALA A 7 -43.98 10.23 -3.63
N ALA A 8 -44.14 9.10 -4.33
CA ALA A 8 -43.52 7.83 -3.95
C ALA A 8 -42.04 7.72 -4.37
N VAL A 9 -41.63 8.43 -5.43
CA VAL A 9 -40.25 8.37 -5.95
C VAL A 9 -39.31 9.29 -5.16
N ALA A 10 -39.81 10.41 -4.63
CA ALA A 10 -39.00 11.33 -3.81
C ALA A 10 -38.65 10.77 -2.41
N LEU A 11 -39.41 9.80 -1.90
CA LEU A 11 -39.15 9.19 -0.59
C LEU A 11 -38.16 8.00 -0.65
N ALA A 12 -37.95 7.42 -1.83
CA ALA A 12 -37.05 6.27 -2.01
C ALA A 12 -35.58 6.65 -2.28
N CYS A 13 -35.29 7.93 -2.55
CA CYS A 13 -33.94 8.40 -2.86
C CYS A 13 -33.15 8.91 -1.64
N LEU A 14 -33.78 9.00 -0.46
CA LEU A 14 -33.12 9.50 0.76
C LEU A 14 -32.56 8.39 1.68
N THR A 15 -32.78 7.11 1.37
CA THR A 15 -32.38 6.00 2.25
C THR A 15 -31.22 5.15 1.76
N ILE A 16 -30.63 5.45 0.59
CA ILE A 16 -29.50 4.67 0.05
C ILE A 16 -28.31 5.59 -0.15
N LEU A 17 -27.51 5.79 0.90
CA LEU A 17 -26.08 6.10 0.86
C LEU A 17 -25.58 6.17 2.30
N PRO A 18 -25.06 5.06 2.83
CA PRO A 18 -23.61 5.01 3.02
C PRO A 18 -23.05 3.57 2.85
N ALA A 19 -23.13 2.98 1.65
CA ALA A 19 -22.44 1.70 1.41
C ALA A 19 -20.94 1.89 1.12
N HIS A 20 -20.55 3.00 0.47
CA HIS A 20 -19.15 3.21 0.07
C HIS A 20 -18.23 3.71 1.20
N ALA A 21 -18.79 4.28 2.27
CA ALA A 21 -18.00 4.79 3.39
C ALA A 21 -17.47 3.65 4.29
N SER A 22 -18.22 2.56 4.43
CA SER A 22 -17.80 1.38 5.22
C SER A 22 -16.63 0.66 4.56
N ASP A 23 -16.67 0.50 3.24
CA ASP A 23 -15.65 -0.25 2.48
C ASP A 23 -14.31 0.50 2.46
N ALA A 24 -14.34 1.82 2.29
CA ALA A 24 -13.13 2.63 2.39
C ALA A 24 -12.51 2.56 3.81
N ALA A 25 -13.35 2.50 4.85
CA ALA A 25 -12.89 2.41 6.23
C ALA A 25 -12.37 1.00 6.60
N SER A 26 -12.91 -0.08 6.02
CA SER A 26 -12.33 -1.42 6.17
C SER A 26 -11.00 -1.53 5.45
N ASN A 27 -10.91 -1.04 4.21
CA ASN A 27 -9.67 -1.10 3.42
C ASN A 27 -8.52 -0.35 4.11
N ARG A 28 -8.79 0.83 4.69
CA ARG A 28 -7.79 1.55 5.49
C ARG A 28 -7.31 0.75 6.70
N ARG A 29 -8.22 0.14 7.46
CA ARG A 29 -7.85 -0.68 8.62
C ARG A 29 -7.03 -1.91 8.25
N MET A 30 -7.31 -2.52 7.10
CA MET A 30 -6.50 -3.63 6.59
C MET A 30 -5.09 -3.16 6.23
N LEU A 31 -4.97 -2.05 5.48
CA LEU A 31 -3.67 -1.46 5.15
C LEU A 31 -2.88 -1.07 6.41
N GLU A 32 -3.53 -0.46 7.40
CA GLU A 32 -2.91 -0.13 8.69
C GLU A 32 -2.36 -1.37 9.39
N ALA A 33 -3.12 -2.47 9.42
CA ALA A 33 -2.68 -3.73 10.01
C ALA A 33 -1.49 -4.35 9.24
N GLU A 34 -1.51 -4.30 7.91
CA GLU A 34 -0.42 -4.78 7.05
C GLU A 34 0.87 -3.97 7.26
N ILE A 35 0.77 -2.63 7.32
CA ILE A 35 1.92 -1.76 7.63
C ILE A 35 2.52 -2.11 8.99
N LEU A 36 1.68 -2.28 10.01
CA LEU A 36 2.16 -2.66 11.35
C LEU A 36 2.80 -4.04 11.36
N ALA A 37 2.26 -5.00 10.61
CA ALA A 37 2.84 -6.33 10.48
C ALA A 37 4.22 -6.27 9.83
N GLU A 38 4.38 -5.50 8.75
CA GLU A 38 5.65 -5.36 8.03
C GLU A 38 6.73 -4.70 8.89
N ILE A 39 6.40 -3.59 9.58
CA ILE A 39 7.33 -2.92 10.48
C ILE A 39 7.76 -3.86 11.62
N ASN A 40 6.81 -4.61 12.18
CA ASN A 40 7.12 -5.58 13.23
C ASN A 40 8.02 -6.71 12.70
N PHE A 41 7.77 -7.20 11.49
CA PHE A 41 8.60 -8.21 10.86
C PHE A 41 10.04 -7.70 10.68
N ALA A 42 10.22 -6.49 10.12
CA ALA A 42 11.55 -5.89 9.99
C ALA A 42 12.29 -5.76 11.34
N ARG A 43 11.58 -5.39 12.41
CA ARG A 43 12.16 -5.23 13.76
C ARG A 43 12.49 -6.56 14.45
N GLN A 44 11.69 -7.60 14.24
CA GLN A 44 11.85 -8.88 14.91
C GLN A 44 12.76 -9.83 14.12
N HIS A 45 12.83 -9.66 12.81
CA HIS A 45 13.54 -10.55 11.88
C HIS A 45 14.42 -9.76 10.90
N PRO A 46 15.39 -8.95 11.39
CA PRO A 46 16.11 -7.99 10.55
C PRO A 46 16.89 -8.65 9.39
N ARG A 47 17.50 -9.82 9.61
CA ARG A 47 18.20 -10.57 8.54
C ARG A 47 17.27 -11.13 7.47
N GLU A 48 16.08 -11.58 7.87
CA GLU A 48 15.07 -12.05 6.91
C GLU A 48 14.56 -10.88 6.07
N TYR A 49 14.33 -9.73 6.70
CA TYR A 49 13.94 -8.52 6.01
C TYR A 49 15.04 -8.01 5.06
N ALA A 50 16.32 -8.09 5.46
CA ALA A 50 17.45 -7.79 4.58
C ALA A 50 17.48 -8.71 3.34
N ALA A 51 17.08 -9.99 3.48
CA ALA A 51 16.96 -10.89 2.33
C ALA A 51 15.84 -10.47 1.36
N GLU A 52 14.71 -9.96 1.86
CA GLU A 52 13.67 -9.38 1.01
C GLU A 52 14.15 -8.09 0.32
N LEU A 53 14.87 -7.22 1.03
CA LEU A 53 15.46 -6.02 0.42
C LEU A 53 16.47 -6.35 -0.67
N ARG A 54 17.22 -7.46 -0.59
CA ARG A 54 18.10 -7.91 -1.69
C ARG A 54 17.32 -8.26 -2.96
N LYS A 55 16.11 -8.79 -2.84
CA LYS A 55 15.24 -9.03 -4.00
C LYS A 55 14.77 -7.69 -4.58
N TYR A 56 14.32 -6.78 -3.71
CA TYR A 56 13.89 -5.44 -4.10
C TYR A 56 15.00 -4.63 -4.78
N ARG A 57 16.23 -4.69 -4.24
CA ARG A 57 17.45 -4.11 -4.82
C ARG A 57 17.67 -4.56 -6.26
N GLY A 58 17.30 -5.80 -6.60
CA GLY A 58 17.44 -6.34 -7.96
C GLY A 58 16.60 -5.60 -9.03
N TYR A 59 15.64 -4.78 -8.60
CA TYR A 59 14.84 -3.92 -9.50
C TYR A 59 15.48 -2.56 -9.76
N PHE A 60 16.59 -2.22 -9.10
CA PHE A 60 17.30 -0.98 -9.35
C PHE A 60 18.32 -1.13 -10.47
N ASN A 61 18.39 -0.10 -11.30
CA ASN A 61 19.46 0.16 -12.25
C ASN A 61 20.01 1.58 -11.99
N GLY A 62 20.96 1.67 -11.04
CA GLY A 62 21.46 2.95 -10.54
C GLY A 62 20.34 3.74 -9.84
N GLY A 63 19.99 4.90 -10.40
CA GLY A 63 18.91 5.76 -9.91
C GLY A 63 17.51 5.39 -10.44
N MET A 64 17.39 4.41 -11.34
CA MET A 64 16.11 3.99 -11.90
C MET A 64 15.59 2.72 -11.20
N LEU A 65 14.30 2.69 -10.89
CA LEU A 65 13.61 1.55 -10.29
C LEU A 65 12.58 0.96 -11.25
N ASP A 66 12.75 -0.31 -11.61
CA ASP A 66 11.91 -1.07 -12.53
C ASP A 66 11.08 -2.12 -11.78
N LEU A 67 9.91 -1.72 -11.27
CA LEU A 67 9.03 -2.63 -10.54
C LEU A 67 8.35 -3.64 -11.47
N PRO A 68 8.27 -4.93 -11.06
CA PRO A 68 7.48 -5.92 -11.78
C PRO A 68 6.02 -5.48 -11.95
N GLY A 69 5.51 -5.54 -13.18
CA GLY A 69 4.14 -5.14 -13.50
C GLY A 69 3.96 -3.65 -13.81
N ASN A 70 4.99 -2.82 -13.60
CA ASN A 70 4.99 -1.44 -14.08
C ASN A 70 5.52 -1.37 -15.52
N SER A 71 4.90 -0.53 -16.34
CA SER A 71 5.34 -0.28 -17.73
C SER A 71 6.37 0.83 -17.85
N TYR A 72 6.73 1.46 -16.73
CA TYR A 72 7.64 2.59 -16.67
C TYR A 72 8.58 2.46 -15.48
N SER A 73 9.78 3.01 -15.66
CA SER A 73 10.80 3.15 -14.62
C SER A 73 10.51 4.37 -13.74
N ILE A 74 10.83 4.27 -12.46
CA ILE A 74 10.73 5.38 -11.50
C ILE A 74 12.14 5.95 -11.31
N GLU A 75 12.32 7.25 -11.55
CA GLU A 75 13.56 7.94 -11.20
C GLU A 75 13.58 8.21 -9.69
N THR A 76 14.68 7.88 -9.05
CA THR A 76 14.88 8.01 -7.60
C THR A 76 16.04 8.95 -7.29
N SER A 77 15.95 9.67 -6.18
CA SER A 77 16.99 10.62 -5.78
C SER A 77 18.24 9.95 -5.22
N GLU A 78 18.07 8.88 -4.44
CA GLU A 78 19.17 8.18 -3.75
C GLU A 78 19.57 6.87 -4.46
N GLY A 79 18.69 6.30 -5.28
CA GLY A 79 19.01 5.08 -6.02
C GLY A 79 19.17 3.84 -5.15
N VAL A 80 19.92 2.89 -5.70
CA VAL A 80 20.23 1.61 -5.05
C VAL A 80 21.02 1.78 -3.75
N ASP A 81 21.77 2.88 -3.60
CA ASP A 81 22.65 3.11 -2.45
C ASP A 81 21.85 3.17 -1.14
N ALA A 82 20.65 3.78 -1.15
CA ALA A 82 19.76 3.79 0.02
C ALA A 82 19.29 2.39 0.43
N VAL A 83 19.11 1.50 -0.54
CA VAL A 83 18.72 0.11 -0.28
C VAL A 83 19.91 -0.69 0.28
N ASP A 84 21.11 -0.43 -0.25
CA ASP A 84 22.35 -1.04 0.24
C ASP A 84 22.64 -0.63 1.69
N GLU A 85 22.50 0.65 2.04
CA GLU A 85 22.63 1.12 3.42
C GLU A 85 21.62 0.44 4.36
N ALA A 86 20.36 0.32 3.93
CA ALA A 86 19.33 -0.34 4.72
C ALA A 86 19.65 -1.83 4.96
N ILE A 87 20.13 -2.54 3.94
CA ILE A 87 20.57 -3.94 4.06
C ILE A 87 21.72 -4.04 5.07
N ASP A 88 22.74 -3.20 4.92
CA ASP A 88 23.93 -3.21 5.80
C ASP A 88 23.55 -2.93 7.27
N TYR A 89 22.63 -1.98 7.49
CA TYR A 89 22.12 -1.67 8.82
C TYR A 89 21.37 -2.86 9.45
N LEU A 90 20.48 -3.51 8.70
CA LEU A 90 19.68 -4.63 9.19
C LEU A 90 20.54 -5.86 9.50
N GLU A 91 21.57 -6.14 8.71
CA GLU A 91 22.50 -7.25 8.97
C GLU A 91 23.29 -7.06 10.28
N GLN A 92 23.48 -5.80 10.71
CA GLN A 92 24.14 -5.45 11.98
C GLN A 92 23.21 -5.52 13.20
N GLN A 93 21.88 -5.55 13.03
CA GLN A 93 20.92 -5.59 14.14
C GLN A 93 20.75 -6.96 14.80
N ALA A 94 21.39 -7.99 14.26
CA ALA A 94 21.20 -9.38 14.65
C ALA A 94 22.18 -9.89 15.70
#